data_AF-A0A497A9J9-F1
#
_entry.id   AF-A0A497A9J9-F1
#
_cell.length_a   1.000
_cell.length_b   1.000
_cell.length_c   1.000
_cell.angle_alpha   90.00
_cell.angle_beta   90.00
_cell.angle_gamma   90.00
#
_symmetry.space_group_name_H-M   'P 1'
#
loop_
_entity.id
_entity.type
_entity.pdbx_description
1 polymer ?
#
loop_
_entity_poly.entity_id
_entity_poly.type
_entity_poly.pdbx_seq_one_letter_code
_entity_poly.pdbx_strand_id
1 'polypeptide(L)' 'MADQVKVRFAEPVDLDGCVALDHPTMRAEVIERKVAQHEIIVAERSGRLVGYLRLEHLKNVALSLA' A
#
# COMPACT_ATOMS: atom_id res chain seq x y z
N MET A 1 12.14 -23.35 -6.06
CA MET A 1 12.18 -21.87 -6.19
C MET A 1 12.20 -21.28 -4.81
N ALA A 2 13.10 -20.34 -4.54
CA ALA A 2 13.10 -19.63 -3.25
C ALA A 2 11.78 -18.88 -3.10
N ASP A 3 11.15 -19.05 -1.95
CA ASP A 3 9.86 -18.49 -1.61
C ASP A 3 9.99 -16.99 -1.33
N GLN A 4 10.18 -16.23 -2.41
CA GLN A 4 10.61 -14.84 -2.40
C GLN A 4 9.43 -13.89 -2.21
N VAL A 5 9.62 -12.90 -1.35
CA VAL A 5 8.66 -11.80 -1.17
C VAL A 5 8.95 -10.72 -2.21
N LYS A 6 7.92 -10.36 -2.99
CA LYS A 6 7.92 -9.22 -3.91
C LYS A 6 7.32 -8.03 -3.18
N VAL A 7 8.01 -6.89 -3.21
CA VAL A 7 7.54 -5.63 -2.62
C VAL A 7 7.28 -4.62 -3.74
N ARG A 8 6.10 -4.01 -3.75
CA ARG A 8 5.67 -3.06 -4.80
C ARG A 8 4.65 -2.06 -4.24
N PHE A 9 4.41 -0.97 -4.97
CA PHE A 9 3.24 -0.14 -4.69
C PHE A 9 1.95 -0.95 -4.90
N ALA A 10 0.94 -0.66 -4.09
CA ALA A 10 -0.38 -1.23 -4.23
C ALA A 10 -1.04 -0.75 -5.52
N GLU A 11 -1.80 -1.63 -6.14
CA GLU A 11 -2.67 -1.35 -7.28
C GLU A 11 -4.14 -1.49 -6.84
N PRO A 12 -5.12 -1.01 -7.64
CA PRO A 12 -6.54 -1.12 -7.31
C PRO A 12 -7.00 -2.56 -6.99
N VAL A 13 -6.35 -3.57 -7.57
CA VAL A 13 -6.65 -4.99 -7.31
C VAL A 13 -6.30 -5.43 -5.88
N ASP A 14 -5.43 -4.71 -5.17
CA ASP A 14 -5.00 -5.04 -3.81
C ASP A 14 -5.92 -4.48 -2.72
N LEU A 15 -6.95 -3.69 -3.10
CA LEU A 15 -7.81 -2.96 -2.16
C LEU A 15 -8.49 -3.88 -1.15
N ASP A 16 -9.14 -4.94 -1.62
CA ASP A 16 -9.85 -5.88 -0.74
C ASP A 16 -8.90 -6.54 0.27
N GLY A 17 -7.68 -6.87 -0.17
CA GLY A 17 -6.64 -7.42 0.71
C GLY A 17 -6.14 -6.42 1.73
N CYS A 18 -5.94 -5.15 1.34
CA CYS A 18 -5.55 -4.08 2.25
C CYS A 18 -6.64 -3.79 3.29
N VAL A 19 -7.91 -3.76 2.88
CA VAL A 19 -9.06 -3.57 3.78
C VAL A 19 -9.20 -4.73 4.76
N ALA A 20 -9.03 -5.98 4.29
CA ALA A 20 -9.11 -7.16 5.15
C ALA A 20 -7.96 -7.27 6.16
N LEU A 21 -6.77 -6.79 5.78
CA LEU A 21 -5.60 -6.76 6.66
C LEU A 21 -5.63 -5.61 7.67
N ASP A 22 -6.38 -4.54 7.39
CA ASP A 22 -6.52 -3.43 8.33
C ASP A 22 -7.59 -3.70 9.38
N HIS A 23 -7.28 -3.32 10.62
CA HIS A 23 -8.23 -3.40 11.72
C HIS A 23 -9.45 -2.50 11.43
N PRO A 24 -10.67 -2.81 11.92
CA PRO A 24 -11.94 -2.11 11.62
C PRO A 24 -11.99 -0.59 11.91
N THR A 25 -10.89 0.01 12.34
CA THR A 25 -10.75 1.43 12.61
C THR A 25 -10.62 2.29 11.36
N MET A 26 -10.22 1.75 10.20
CA MET A 26 -10.04 2.54 8.97
C MET A 26 -11.17 2.30 7.97
N ARG A 27 -11.68 3.40 7.38
CA ARG A 27 -12.67 3.34 6.29
C ARG A 27 -12.00 2.93 4.98
N ALA A 28 -12.66 2.11 4.19
CA ALA A 28 -12.18 1.65 2.88
C ALA A 28 -11.82 2.82 1.94
N GLU A 29 -12.57 3.93 2.01
CA GLU A 29 -12.35 5.15 1.23
C GLU A 29 -10.95 5.76 1.47
N VAL A 30 -10.41 5.62 2.69
CA VAL A 30 -9.07 6.12 3.02
C VAL A 30 -8.02 5.23 2.36
N ILE A 31 -8.22 3.91 2.37
CA ILE A 31 -7.33 2.95 1.74
C ILE A 31 -7.33 3.15 0.22
N GLU A 32 -8.51 3.31 -0.39
CA GLU A 32 -8.67 3.60 -1.82
C GLU A 32 -7.89 4.85 -2.25
N ARG A 33 -8.07 5.96 -1.52
CA ARG A 33 -7.33 7.19 -1.80
C ARG A 33 -5.81 6.98 -1.68
N LYS A 34 -5.36 6.24 -0.67
CA LYS A 34 -3.93 5.97 -0.46
C LYS A 34 -3.32 5.10 -1.55
N VAL A 35 -4.04 4.11 -2.06
CA VAL A 35 -3.62 3.35 -3.25
C VAL A 35 -3.48 4.28 -4.45
N ALA A 36 -4.49 5.12 -4.71
CA ALA A 36 -4.44 6.08 -5.83
C ALA A 36 -3.27 7.09 -5.73
N GLN A 37 -2.86 7.44 -4.51
CA GLN A 37 -1.75 8.37 -4.26
C GLN A 37 -0.37 7.68 -4.19
N HIS A 38 -0.26 6.38 -4.49
CA HIS A 38 0.96 5.59 -4.30
C HIS A 38 1.51 5.65 -2.85
N GLU A 39 0.61 5.74 -1.88
CA GLU A 39 0.95 5.79 -0.45
C GLU A 39 0.88 4.41 0.23
N ILE A 40 0.62 3.35 -0.52
CA ILE A 40 0.59 1.98 0.01
C ILE A 40 1.63 1.13 -0.71
N ILE A 41 2.42 0.41 0.08
CA ILE A 41 3.37 -0.60 -0.38
C ILE A 41 2.89 -1.97 0.10
N VAL A 42 2.74 -2.93 -0.80
CA VAL A 42 2.33 -4.30 -0.49
C VAL A 42 3.50 -5.26 -0.58
N ALA A 43 3.44 -6.30 0.26
CA ALA A 43 4.31 -7.46 0.20
C ALA A 43 3.50 -8.66 -0.30
N GLU A 44 3.99 -9.29 -1.36
CA GLU A 44 3.35 -10.42 -2.03
C GLU A 44 4.28 -11.64 -1.98
N ARG A 45 3.73 -12.81 -1.67
CA ARG A 45 4.43 -14.10 -1.70
C ARG A 45 3.56 -15.10 -2.44
N SER A 46 4.06 -15.66 -3.53
CA SER A 46 3.32 -16.62 -4.37
C SER A 46 1.93 -16.11 -4.80
N GLY A 47 1.82 -14.84 -5.21
CA GLY A 47 0.56 -14.23 -5.64
C GLY A 47 -0.41 -13.86 -4.51
N ARG A 48 -0.01 -14.03 -3.24
CA ARG A 48 -0.83 -13.68 -2.08
C ARG A 48 -0.22 -12.50 -1.33
N LEU A 49 -1.07 -11.55 -0.96
CA LEU A 49 -0.71 -10.50 -0.02
C LEU A 49 -0.38 -11.12 1.34
N VAL A 50 0.82 -10.85 1.83
CA VAL A 50 1.30 -11.28 3.14
C VAL A 50 1.42 -10.13 4.13
N GLY A 51 1.29 -8.89 3.65
CA GLY A 51 1.32 -7.69 4.46
C GLY A 51 1.35 -6.43 3.60
N TYR A 52 1.20 -5.28 4.24
CA TYR A 52 1.31 -4.00 3.58
C TYR A 52 1.77 -2.91 4.57
N LEU A 53 2.30 -1.81 4.03
CA LEU A 53 2.76 -0.64 4.74
C LEU A 53 2.13 0.61 4.12
N ARG A 54 1.74 1.57 4.98
CA ARG A 54 1.19 2.87 4.57
C ARG A 54 2.18 3.98 4.82
N LEU A 55 2.16 4.94 3.91
CA LEU A 55 2.86 6.21 4.02
C LEU A 55 1.83 7.26 4.47
N GLU A 56 2.04 7.88 5.62
CA GLU A 56 1.07 8.83 6.21
C GLU A 56 1.44 10.30 5.94
N HIS A 57 2.73 10.60 5.77
CA HIS A 57 3.24 11.97 5.72
C HIS A 57 4.37 12.13 4.71
N LEU A 58 4.12 11.82 3.44
CA LEU A 58 5.05 12.18 2.38
C LEU A 58 5.00 13.69 2.15
N LYS A 59 5.95 14.42 2.73
CA LYS A 59 6.20 15.82 2.36
C LYS A 59 7.04 15.83 1.08
N ASN A 60 6.57 16.55 0.08
CA ASN A 60 7.34 16.78 -1.13
C ASN A 60 8.57 17.64 -0.78
N VAL A 61 9.78 17.04 -0.78
CA VAL A 61 11.05 17.79 -0.61
C VAL A 61 11.52 18.41 -1.93
N ALA A 62 10.90 18.06 -3.07
CA ALA A 62 11.32 18.52 -4.39
C ALA A 62 10.80 19.92 -4.80
N LEU A 63 10.05 20.62 -3.93
CA LEU A 63 9.52 21.97 -4.17
C LEU A 63 10.27 23.07 -3.37
N SER A 64 11.58 22.93 -3.19
CA SER A 64 12.46 24.00 -2.65
C SER A 64 13.57 24.42 -3.62
N LEU A 65 13.37 24.22 -4.92
CA LEU A 65 14.19 24.83 -5.97
C LEU A 65 13.28 25.65 -6.89
N ALA A 66 12.70 26.72 -6.35
CA ALA A 66 12.10 27.82 -7.10
C ALA A 66 12.55 29.13 -6.47
#